data_AF-A0A938M6J7-F1
#
_entry.id   AF-A0A938M6J7-F1
#
_cell.length_a   1.000
_cell.length_b   1.000
_cell.length_c   1.000
_cell.angle_alpha   90.00
_cell.angle_beta   90.00
_cell.angle_gamma   90.00
#
_symmetry.space_group_name_H-M   'P 1'
#
loop_
_entity.id
_entity.type
_entity.pdbx_description
1 polymer ?
#
loop_
_entity_poly.entity_id
_entity_poly.type
_entity_poly.pdbx_seq_one_letter_code
_entity_poly.pdbx_strand_id
1 'polypeptide(L)'
;MVAKSLQWWQDKGGIVEIHYHWGKPTDPNGSAWKNKPKGAKLLDLAKTLTPGTDEYKAFHSDLSVTADYLKQLADAKVPVLWRPFHEIDGGWFWWTDPEKPENTAALYRQMFRYLVKERGLHNLIWVYNAAHVTRSSQKPKDAAFADEVAHRKRFYPGGEYVDIASIDAYPNPQLGWNAPWEDARQKAYELMQAIAPGKPLAISEDNGPLNPDSKQCPSWVFDMAWFSMLCPADWTRRAFNHDHMITLDELPLLADRNAAPNVRIERPTDSMAMATADIEVTGFASDRNGNLESVSVHGLSEPWLTCEERDDEAVQKAFAGGKALGEARLGADGRWTFTWNDAPAGYHNLVAIAKDKAGAVSSSNVARVTVRIENLARGKAATASSSGKGGRTPPEAAVDGDLWTSWRADKDAEGPQWLQVDLGAERRVGAVCVTWYKAYAKDYAVQVSADGRTWRDAGKIAGRNKYHGDSDFLRFEPVQARHLRLFCAKPAVTWATYGVWELAVYEGVPR
;
A
#
# COMPACT_ATOMS: atom_id res chain seq x y z
N MET A 1 -2.64 1.01 -17.74
CA MET A 1 -1.29 1.52 -17.41
C MET A 1 -1.18 2.99 -17.82
N VAL A 2 -1.14 3.33 -19.11
CA VAL A 2 -0.93 4.72 -19.60
C VAL A 2 -1.82 5.76 -18.91
N ALA A 3 -3.14 5.58 -18.91
CA ALA A 3 -4.06 6.54 -18.30
C ALA A 3 -3.77 6.82 -16.81
N LYS A 4 -3.46 5.78 -16.02
CA LYS A 4 -3.09 5.94 -14.60
C LYS A 4 -1.74 6.63 -14.43
N SER A 5 -0.77 6.34 -15.30
CA SER A 5 0.52 7.02 -15.28
C SER A 5 0.41 8.51 -15.64
N LEU A 6 -0.44 8.85 -16.62
CA LEU A 6 -0.74 10.24 -16.96
C LEU A 6 -1.39 10.95 -15.78
N GLN A 7 -2.43 10.36 -15.19
CA GLN A 7 -3.10 10.92 -14.01
C GLN A 7 -2.13 11.16 -12.85
N TRP A 8 -1.29 10.16 -12.53
CA TRP A 8 -0.32 10.26 -11.44
C TRP A 8 0.73 11.36 -11.68
N TRP A 9 1.31 11.41 -12.89
CA TRP A 9 2.30 12.42 -13.25
C TRP A 9 1.69 13.82 -13.36
N GLN A 10 0.57 13.94 -14.07
CA GLN A 10 0.02 15.22 -14.50
C GLN A 10 -0.86 15.87 -13.43
N ASP A 11 -1.71 15.09 -12.78
CA ASP A 11 -2.72 15.62 -11.87
C ASP A 11 -2.20 15.62 -10.43
N LYS A 12 -1.39 14.62 -10.05
CA LYS A 12 -0.85 14.49 -8.70
C LYS A 12 0.60 14.96 -8.56
N GLY A 13 1.35 15.08 -9.66
CA GLY A 13 2.77 15.47 -9.64
C GLY A 13 3.71 14.37 -9.13
N GLY A 14 3.30 13.11 -9.17
CA GLY A 14 4.08 11.97 -8.67
C GLY A 14 5.03 11.38 -9.71
N ILE A 15 6.09 10.71 -9.26
CA ILE A 15 7.05 10.01 -10.13
C ILE A 15 6.47 8.67 -10.59
N VAL A 16 6.62 8.35 -11.89
CA VAL A 16 6.11 7.11 -12.49
C VAL A 16 7.22 6.07 -12.60
N GLU A 17 7.04 4.92 -11.93
CA GLU A 17 7.81 3.69 -12.21
C GLU A 17 6.93 2.69 -12.96
N ILE A 18 7.51 2.01 -13.95
CA ILE A 18 6.85 0.91 -14.65
C ILE A 18 7.81 -0.29 -14.72
N HIS A 19 7.29 -1.43 -14.27
CA HIS A 19 7.77 -2.77 -14.57
C HIS A 19 6.55 -3.67 -14.82
N TYR A 20 6.78 -4.87 -15.33
CA TYR A 20 5.72 -5.86 -15.50
C TYR A 20 6.32 -7.26 -15.61
N HIS A 21 5.53 -8.23 -15.17
CA HIS A 21 5.82 -9.64 -15.37
C HIS A 21 5.57 -10.00 -16.84
N TRP A 22 6.58 -9.84 -17.69
CA TRP A 22 6.46 -10.13 -19.12
C TRP A 22 6.26 -11.64 -19.33
N GLY A 23 5.09 -12.02 -19.87
CA GLY A 23 4.85 -13.38 -20.38
C GLY A 23 5.89 -13.78 -21.44
N LYS A 24 6.17 -15.07 -21.57
CA LYS A 24 7.18 -15.54 -22.52
C LYS A 24 6.77 -15.21 -23.97
N PRO A 25 7.58 -14.52 -24.78
CA PRO A 25 7.15 -14.04 -26.11
C PRO A 25 6.71 -15.12 -27.10
N THR A 26 7.25 -16.34 -26.97
CA THR A 26 6.87 -17.47 -27.83
C THR A 26 5.58 -18.18 -27.37
N ASP A 27 4.92 -17.68 -26.33
CA ASP A 27 3.73 -18.29 -25.73
C ASP A 27 2.70 -17.21 -25.35
N PRO A 28 1.66 -16.99 -26.17
CA PRO A 28 0.62 -15.99 -25.91
C PRO A 28 -0.15 -16.20 -24.60
N ASN A 29 -0.16 -17.42 -24.04
CA ASN A 29 -0.75 -17.73 -22.74
C ASN A 29 0.32 -17.96 -21.66
N GLY A 30 1.56 -17.58 -21.96
CA GLY A 30 2.75 -17.90 -21.20
C GLY A 30 2.89 -17.07 -19.94
N SER A 31 3.62 -17.64 -18.98
CA SER A 31 3.93 -16.98 -17.72
C SER A 31 5.31 -16.33 -17.75
N ALA A 32 5.49 -15.26 -16.98
CA ALA A 32 6.83 -14.74 -16.67
C ALA A 32 7.68 -15.79 -15.93
N TRP A 33 7.05 -16.58 -15.07
CA TRP A 33 7.70 -17.66 -14.33
C TRP A 33 8.12 -18.77 -15.28
N LYS A 34 9.42 -19.08 -15.30
CA LYS A 34 10.01 -20.00 -16.27
C LYS A 34 9.42 -21.41 -16.24
N ASN A 35 8.90 -21.83 -15.08
CA ASN A 35 8.32 -23.15 -14.83
C ASN A 35 6.78 -23.14 -14.79
N LYS A 36 6.10 -22.14 -15.36
CA LYS A 36 4.63 -22.08 -15.42
C LYS A 36 4.15 -22.06 -16.89
N PRO A 37 3.28 -23.02 -17.30
CA PRO A 37 2.85 -24.20 -16.55
C PRO A 37 4.04 -25.14 -16.25
N LYS A 38 3.87 -26.05 -15.27
CA LYS A 38 4.94 -26.97 -14.86
C LYS A 38 5.43 -27.79 -16.05
N GLY A 39 6.75 -27.80 -16.28
CA GLY A 39 7.37 -28.48 -17.41
C GLY A 39 7.49 -27.65 -18.69
N ALA A 40 7.09 -26.37 -18.67
CA ALA A 40 7.34 -25.46 -19.78
C ALA A 40 8.85 -25.38 -20.10
N LYS A 41 9.20 -25.48 -21.38
CA LYS A 41 10.59 -25.34 -21.84
C LYS A 41 11.08 -23.91 -21.61
N LEU A 42 12.34 -23.77 -21.20
CA LEU A 42 12.98 -22.44 -21.12
C LEU A 42 13.07 -21.83 -22.52
N LEU A 43 12.97 -20.50 -22.59
CA LEU A 43 13.25 -19.78 -23.82
C LEU A 43 14.77 -19.81 -24.06
N ASP A 44 15.18 -20.12 -25.29
CA ASP A 44 16.58 -20.06 -25.67
C ASP A 44 16.98 -18.59 -25.87
N LEU A 45 17.69 -18.02 -24.88
CA LEU A 45 18.08 -16.61 -24.94
C LEU A 45 19.13 -16.35 -26.01
N ALA A 46 19.99 -17.32 -26.37
CA ALA A 46 20.94 -17.13 -27.46
C ALA A 46 20.22 -16.97 -28.80
N LYS A 47 19.16 -17.74 -29.05
CA LYS A 47 18.30 -17.54 -30.22
C LYS A 47 17.53 -16.24 -30.17
N THR A 48 17.04 -15.84 -28.99
CA THR A 48 16.36 -14.54 -28.79
C THR A 48 17.26 -13.35 -29.14
N LEU A 49 18.58 -13.52 -29.06
CA LEU A 49 19.60 -12.53 -29.41
C LEU A 49 20.08 -12.61 -30.87
N THR A 50 19.60 -13.58 -31.65
CA THR A 50 20.09 -13.86 -33.00
C THR A 50 19.05 -13.40 -34.03
N PRO A 51 19.29 -12.32 -34.80
CA PRO A 51 18.36 -11.83 -35.80
C PRO A 51 17.92 -12.94 -36.78
N GLY A 52 16.61 -13.01 -37.04
CA GLY A 52 16.02 -13.94 -38.00
C GLY A 52 15.52 -15.27 -37.41
N THR A 53 15.88 -15.62 -36.17
CA THR A 53 15.27 -16.76 -35.45
C THR A 53 13.81 -16.45 -35.09
N ASP A 54 13.04 -17.49 -34.78
CA ASP A 54 11.64 -17.32 -34.38
C ASP A 54 11.53 -16.70 -32.98
N GLU A 55 12.45 -17.03 -32.07
CA GLU A 55 12.54 -16.43 -30.73
C GLU A 55 12.85 -14.93 -30.82
N TYR A 56 13.76 -14.50 -31.71
CA TYR A 56 14.06 -13.09 -31.94
C TYR A 56 12.84 -12.32 -32.47
N LYS A 57 12.15 -12.89 -33.48
CA LYS A 57 10.94 -12.27 -34.05
C LYS A 57 9.84 -12.15 -33.00
N ALA A 58 9.60 -13.21 -32.22
CA ALA A 58 8.60 -13.21 -31.15
C ALA A 58 8.93 -12.14 -30.10
N PHE A 59 10.19 -12.07 -29.63
CA PHE A 59 10.64 -11.05 -28.70
C PHE A 59 10.40 -9.63 -29.21
N HIS A 60 10.80 -9.34 -30.46
CA HIS A 60 10.65 -8.00 -31.03
C HIS A 60 9.18 -7.65 -31.33
N SER A 61 8.37 -8.64 -31.72
CA SER A 61 6.92 -8.47 -31.89
C SER A 61 6.26 -8.00 -30.60
N ASP A 62 6.49 -8.72 -29.50
CA ASP A 62 5.94 -8.36 -28.18
C ASP A 62 6.52 -7.05 -27.66
N LEU A 63 7.84 -6.85 -27.79
CA LEU A 63 8.50 -5.62 -27.35
C LEU A 63 7.97 -4.40 -28.10
N SER A 64 7.53 -4.56 -29.36
CA SER A 64 6.96 -3.46 -30.15
C SER A 64 5.69 -2.90 -29.51
N VAL A 65 4.85 -3.76 -28.91
CA VAL A 65 3.62 -3.38 -28.21
C VAL A 65 3.96 -2.59 -26.94
N THR A 66 4.94 -3.07 -26.17
CA THR A 66 5.45 -2.32 -25.00
C THR A 66 5.97 -0.95 -25.40
N ALA A 67 6.72 -0.88 -26.50
CA ALA A 67 7.24 0.38 -27.02
C ALA A 67 6.12 1.34 -27.49
N ASP A 68 5.01 0.83 -28.03
CA ASP A 68 3.85 1.66 -28.40
C ASP A 68 3.20 2.31 -27.17
N TYR A 69 3.09 1.59 -26.05
CA TYR A 69 2.58 2.17 -24.81
C TYR A 69 3.55 3.16 -24.17
N LEU A 70 4.85 2.85 -24.16
CA LEU A 70 5.88 3.77 -23.67
C LEU A 70 5.97 5.03 -24.54
N LYS A 71 5.74 4.92 -25.85
CA LYS A 71 5.65 6.05 -26.77
C LYS A 71 4.53 7.01 -26.39
N GLN A 72 3.35 6.51 -26.00
CA GLN A 72 2.26 7.37 -25.55
C GLN A 72 2.67 8.23 -24.34
N LEU A 73 3.45 7.66 -23.41
CA LEU A 73 4.00 8.41 -22.27
C LEU A 73 5.09 9.39 -22.70
N ALA A 74 5.95 9.01 -23.65
CA ALA A 74 6.97 9.87 -24.22
C ALA A 74 6.36 11.10 -24.91
N ASP A 75 5.34 10.89 -25.74
CA ASP A 75 4.62 11.95 -26.46
C ASP A 75 3.90 12.90 -25.48
N ALA A 76 3.46 12.37 -24.33
CA ALA A 76 2.90 13.15 -23.23
C ALA A 76 3.95 13.77 -22.28
N LYS A 77 5.24 13.66 -22.61
CA LYS A 77 6.39 14.15 -21.82
C LYS A 77 6.43 13.61 -20.39
N VAL A 78 6.09 12.34 -20.21
CA VAL A 78 6.17 11.66 -18.91
C VAL A 78 7.49 10.88 -18.82
N PRO A 79 8.42 11.25 -17.93
CA PRO A 79 9.58 10.42 -17.64
C PRO A 79 9.13 9.16 -16.88
N VAL A 80 9.77 8.04 -17.17
CA VAL A 80 9.43 6.74 -16.57
C VAL A 80 10.69 6.12 -15.97
N LEU A 81 10.65 5.80 -14.68
CA LEU A 81 11.59 4.84 -14.09
C LEU A 81 11.24 3.46 -14.68
N TRP A 82 12.00 3.06 -15.70
CA TRP A 82 11.78 1.84 -16.46
C TRP A 82 12.60 0.72 -15.88
N ARG A 83 11.95 -0.24 -15.22
CA ARG A 83 12.57 -1.38 -14.53
C ARG A 83 12.26 -2.71 -15.24
N PRO A 84 12.80 -2.96 -16.45
CA PRO A 84 12.54 -4.19 -17.20
C PRO A 84 13.31 -5.37 -16.61
N PHE A 85 12.82 -6.58 -16.87
CA PHE A 85 13.49 -7.83 -16.50
C PHE A 85 13.90 -7.87 -15.02
N HIS A 86 13.01 -7.41 -14.13
CA HIS A 86 13.27 -7.31 -12.70
C HIS A 86 13.62 -8.67 -12.07
N GLU A 87 14.31 -8.62 -10.93
CA GLU A 87 14.92 -9.78 -10.28
C GLU A 87 15.77 -10.63 -11.25
N ILE A 88 16.54 -9.93 -12.08
CA ILE A 88 17.17 -10.46 -13.30
C ILE A 88 18.05 -11.70 -13.07
N ASP A 89 18.68 -11.76 -11.90
CA ASP A 89 19.61 -12.78 -11.43
C ASP A 89 18.98 -13.80 -10.47
N GLY A 90 17.67 -13.70 -10.19
CA GLY A 90 16.96 -14.58 -9.27
C GLY A 90 16.80 -16.01 -9.79
N GLY A 91 16.63 -16.17 -11.11
CA GLY A 91 16.55 -17.48 -11.75
C GLY A 91 15.17 -18.12 -11.76
N TRP A 92 14.10 -17.39 -11.43
CA TRP A 92 12.72 -17.87 -11.53
C TRP A 92 11.97 -17.37 -12.77
N PHE A 93 12.45 -16.32 -13.43
CA PHE A 93 11.84 -15.78 -14.64
C PHE A 93 12.48 -16.31 -15.92
N TRP A 94 11.76 -16.24 -17.04
CA TRP A 94 12.24 -16.78 -18.32
C TRP A 94 13.43 -16.01 -18.88
N TRP A 95 13.59 -14.74 -18.50
CA TRP A 95 14.69 -13.89 -18.94
C TRP A 95 16.01 -14.19 -18.22
N THR A 96 16.02 -15.08 -17.22
CA THR A 96 17.27 -15.50 -16.57
C THR A 96 17.85 -16.75 -17.24
N ASP A 97 18.96 -16.59 -17.96
CA ASP A 97 19.79 -17.70 -18.43
C ASP A 97 20.63 -18.27 -17.28
N PRO A 98 20.36 -19.50 -16.82
CA PRO A 98 21.05 -20.06 -15.68
C PRO A 98 22.45 -20.60 -15.99
N GLU A 99 22.75 -20.87 -17.27
CA GLU A 99 24.01 -21.48 -17.71
C GLU A 99 24.98 -20.40 -18.20
N LYS A 100 24.46 -19.45 -18.98
CA LYS A 100 25.20 -18.31 -19.53
C LYS A 100 24.51 -16.97 -19.19
N PRO A 101 24.59 -16.50 -17.93
CA PRO A 101 24.13 -15.19 -17.48
C PRO A 101 24.40 -14.01 -18.44
N GLU A 102 25.49 -14.05 -19.21
CA GLU A 102 25.85 -13.03 -20.19
C GLU A 102 24.77 -12.87 -21.29
N ASN A 103 24.01 -13.93 -21.60
CA ASN A 103 22.87 -13.85 -22.51
C ASN A 103 21.76 -12.97 -21.92
N THR A 104 21.51 -13.06 -20.61
CA THR A 104 20.56 -12.20 -19.90
C THR A 104 20.99 -10.73 -19.96
N ALA A 105 22.27 -10.45 -19.69
CA ALA A 105 22.83 -9.11 -19.81
C ALA A 105 22.73 -8.58 -21.27
N ALA A 106 22.95 -9.43 -22.26
CA ALA A 106 22.81 -9.09 -23.67
C ALA A 106 21.34 -8.81 -24.07
N LEU A 107 20.39 -9.52 -23.47
CA LEU A 107 18.95 -9.32 -23.71
C LEU A 107 18.49 -7.94 -23.22
N TYR A 108 18.97 -7.52 -22.04
CA TYR A 108 18.76 -6.17 -21.54
C TYR A 108 19.31 -5.12 -22.53
N ARG A 109 20.55 -5.29 -23.02
CA ARG A 109 21.12 -4.39 -24.04
C ARG A 109 20.35 -4.38 -25.35
N GLN A 110 19.77 -5.52 -25.77
CA GLN A 110 18.93 -5.61 -26.96
C GLN A 110 17.65 -4.78 -26.79
N MET A 111 16.98 -4.90 -25.65
CA MET A 111 15.82 -4.05 -25.34
C MET A 111 16.21 -2.56 -25.36
N PHE A 112 17.32 -2.19 -24.72
CA PHE A 112 17.81 -0.82 -24.73
C PHE A 112 18.01 -0.27 -26.14
N ARG A 113 18.74 -1.01 -27.00
CA ARG A 113 18.96 -0.59 -28.39
C ARG A 113 17.65 -0.40 -29.14
N TYR A 114 16.71 -1.35 -29.02
CA TYR A 114 15.41 -1.24 -29.67
C TYR A 114 14.62 -0.03 -29.17
N LEU A 115 14.40 0.10 -27.86
CA LEU A 115 13.58 1.18 -27.30
C LEU A 115 14.21 2.57 -27.50
N VAL A 116 15.52 2.70 -27.29
CA VAL A 116 16.18 4.02 -27.32
C VAL A 116 16.64 4.39 -28.73
N LYS A 117 17.30 3.48 -29.45
CA LYS A 117 17.94 3.81 -30.74
C LYS A 117 17.00 3.64 -31.92
N GLU A 118 16.16 2.60 -31.92
CA GLU A 118 15.24 2.34 -33.03
C GLU A 118 13.88 3.03 -32.83
N ARG A 119 13.34 2.99 -31.60
CA ARG A 119 12.01 3.56 -31.27
C ARG A 119 12.07 5.01 -30.78
N GLY A 120 13.26 5.55 -30.51
CA GLY A 120 13.45 6.96 -30.12
C GLY A 120 12.88 7.33 -28.75
N LEU A 121 12.74 6.37 -27.84
CA LEU A 121 12.17 6.60 -26.51
C LEU A 121 13.25 7.15 -25.57
N HIS A 122 13.26 8.47 -25.40
CA HIS A 122 14.23 9.20 -24.57
C HIS A 122 13.67 9.64 -23.21
N ASN A 123 12.44 9.24 -22.89
CA ASN A 123 11.79 9.51 -21.60
C ASN A 123 12.02 8.40 -20.55
N LEU A 124 12.84 7.38 -20.86
CA LEU A 124 13.06 6.24 -19.98
C LEU A 124 14.34 6.45 -19.16
N ILE A 125 14.21 6.37 -17.83
CA ILE A 125 15.31 6.25 -16.88
C ILE A 125 15.47 4.75 -16.60
N TRP A 126 16.61 4.18 -16.99
CA TRP A 126 16.83 2.74 -16.96
C TRP A 126 17.22 2.24 -15.58
N VAL A 127 16.32 1.48 -14.96
CA VAL A 127 16.49 0.90 -13.63
C VAL A 127 16.88 -0.57 -13.78
N TYR A 128 18.16 -0.89 -13.61
CA TYR A 128 18.62 -2.27 -13.47
C TYR A 128 18.15 -2.82 -12.12
N ASN A 129 17.61 -4.03 -12.08
CA ASN A 129 17.06 -4.59 -10.84
C ASN A 129 17.51 -6.03 -10.58
N ALA A 130 18.17 -6.21 -9.43
CA ALA A 130 18.63 -7.49 -8.92
C ALA A 130 17.62 -8.09 -7.92
N ALA A 131 17.65 -9.41 -7.77
CA ALA A 131 16.79 -10.13 -6.85
C ALA A 131 17.31 -10.12 -5.40
N HIS A 132 16.41 -10.22 -4.42
CA HIS A 132 16.79 -10.39 -3.01
C HIS A 132 17.59 -11.69 -2.74
N VAL A 133 17.49 -12.69 -3.63
CA VAL A 133 18.30 -13.93 -3.63
C VAL A 133 18.52 -14.41 -5.05
N THR A 134 19.60 -15.16 -5.26
CA THR A 134 19.69 -16.05 -6.43
C THR A 134 19.35 -17.49 -6.00
N ARG A 135 18.70 -18.27 -6.87
CA ARG A 135 18.28 -19.64 -6.53
C ARG A 135 19.46 -20.52 -6.11
N SER A 136 19.26 -21.24 -5.01
CA SER A 136 20.28 -22.06 -4.32
C SER A 136 20.93 -23.15 -5.18
N SER A 137 20.25 -23.66 -6.21
CA SER A 137 20.83 -24.65 -7.13
C SER A 137 21.97 -24.10 -7.99
N GLN A 138 22.17 -22.78 -8.01
CA GLN A 138 23.21 -22.08 -8.78
C GLN A 138 24.37 -21.58 -7.91
N LYS A 139 24.35 -21.91 -6.61
CA LYS A 139 25.31 -21.41 -5.62
C LYS A 139 26.05 -22.55 -4.91
N PRO A 140 27.38 -22.43 -4.72
CA PRO A 140 28.09 -23.23 -3.72
C PRO A 140 27.48 -23.03 -2.34
N LYS A 141 27.42 -24.08 -1.52
CA LYS A 141 26.83 -24.03 -0.16
C LYS A 141 27.62 -23.12 0.80
N ASP A 142 28.86 -22.83 0.44
CA ASP A 142 29.87 -22.05 1.16
C ASP A 142 30.25 -20.75 0.43
N ALA A 143 29.44 -20.31 -0.55
CA ALA A 143 29.71 -19.11 -1.33
C ALA A 143 29.93 -17.88 -0.43
N ALA A 144 31.09 -17.24 -0.57
CA ALA A 144 31.41 -16.00 0.10
C ALA A 144 30.70 -14.81 -0.57
N PHE A 145 30.66 -13.67 0.10
CA PHE A 145 30.11 -12.44 -0.47
C PHE A 145 30.77 -12.05 -1.80
N ALA A 146 32.08 -12.27 -1.94
CA ALA A 146 32.80 -12.00 -3.19
C ALA A 146 32.33 -12.91 -4.34
N ASP A 147 31.96 -14.16 -4.06
CA ASP A 147 31.40 -15.07 -5.05
C ASP A 147 30.01 -14.62 -5.50
N GLU A 148 29.21 -14.08 -4.58
CA GLU A 148 27.90 -13.49 -4.90
C GLU A 148 28.05 -12.28 -5.83
N VAL A 149 28.98 -11.38 -5.51
CA VAL A 149 29.29 -10.23 -6.36
C VAL A 149 29.76 -10.69 -7.74
N ALA A 150 30.69 -11.65 -7.81
CA ALA A 150 31.23 -12.14 -9.07
C ALA A 150 30.17 -12.81 -9.94
N HIS A 151 29.28 -13.60 -9.34
CA HIS A 151 28.17 -14.23 -10.04
C HIS A 151 27.18 -13.21 -10.60
N ARG A 152 26.69 -12.29 -9.76
CA ARG A 152 25.67 -11.31 -10.14
C ARG A 152 26.17 -10.28 -11.16
N LYS A 153 27.47 -9.94 -11.14
CA LYS A 153 28.10 -9.10 -12.17
C LYS A 153 27.91 -9.62 -13.59
N ARG A 154 27.73 -10.92 -13.79
CA ARG A 154 27.52 -11.51 -15.12
C ARG A 154 26.16 -11.15 -15.74
N PHE A 155 25.19 -10.74 -14.91
CA PHE A 155 23.86 -10.26 -15.35
C PHE A 155 23.83 -8.74 -15.58
N TYR A 156 24.83 -8.01 -15.07
CA TYR A 156 24.88 -6.56 -15.22
C TYR A 156 25.14 -6.15 -16.68
N PRO A 157 24.26 -5.35 -17.32
CA PRO A 157 24.37 -5.04 -18.73
C PRO A 157 25.54 -4.10 -19.07
N GLY A 158 26.10 -3.41 -18.07
CA GLY A 158 27.13 -2.38 -18.20
C GLY A 158 26.59 -0.99 -17.85
N GLY A 159 27.47 -0.12 -17.33
CA GLY A 159 27.07 1.20 -16.81
C GLY A 159 26.53 2.18 -17.84
N GLU A 160 26.74 1.94 -19.14
CA GLU A 160 26.18 2.76 -20.23
C GLU A 160 24.69 2.49 -20.51
N TYR A 161 24.14 1.38 -19.98
CA TYR A 161 22.74 0.97 -20.19
C TYR A 161 21.87 1.16 -18.94
N VAL A 162 22.43 1.73 -17.87
CA VAL A 162 21.80 1.79 -16.54
C VAL A 162 21.92 3.19 -16.00
N ASP A 163 20.81 3.79 -15.60
CA ASP A 163 20.77 5.08 -14.92
C ASP A 163 20.74 4.88 -13.39
N ILE A 164 19.92 3.95 -12.91
CA ILE A 164 19.78 3.58 -11.50
C ILE A 164 19.97 2.07 -11.37
N ALA A 165 20.70 1.62 -10.35
CA ALA A 165 20.76 0.21 -10.01
C ALA A 165 19.93 -0.06 -8.75
N SER A 166 19.15 -1.12 -8.76
CA SER A 166 18.20 -1.43 -7.70
C SER A 166 18.25 -2.90 -7.32
N ILE A 167 17.70 -3.20 -6.15
CA ILE A 167 17.55 -4.55 -5.64
C ILE A 167 16.22 -4.68 -4.94
N ASP A 168 15.56 -5.81 -5.12
CA ASP A 168 14.39 -6.17 -4.31
C ASP A 168 14.91 -6.71 -2.97
N ALA A 169 14.37 -6.25 -1.84
CA ALA A 169 15.03 -6.37 -0.53
C ALA A 169 14.15 -6.98 0.58
N TYR A 170 13.38 -8.00 0.23
CA TYR A 170 12.58 -8.79 1.19
C TYR A 170 13.45 -9.44 2.28
N PRO A 171 12.93 -9.64 3.51
CA PRO A 171 13.63 -10.29 4.63
C PRO A 171 14.30 -11.59 4.22
N ASN A 172 15.61 -11.66 4.47
CA ASN A 172 16.43 -12.76 4.04
C ASN A 172 17.65 -13.00 4.97
N PRO A 173 17.56 -14.04 5.82
CA PRO A 173 18.66 -14.41 6.71
C PRO A 173 19.99 -14.70 6.02
N GLN A 174 19.95 -15.16 4.77
CA GLN A 174 21.17 -15.50 4.02
C GLN A 174 22.02 -14.26 3.72
N LEU A 175 21.38 -13.10 3.56
CA LEU A 175 22.06 -11.85 3.34
C LEU A 175 22.15 -11.01 4.62
N GLY A 176 21.82 -11.61 5.76
CA GLY A 176 22.04 -11.04 7.09
C GLY A 176 21.02 -10.00 7.55
N TRP A 177 19.84 -9.94 6.92
CA TRP A 177 18.71 -9.12 7.37
C TRP A 177 17.47 -10.01 7.54
N ASN A 178 16.84 -9.98 8.70
CA ASN A 178 15.79 -10.94 9.09
C ASN A 178 14.43 -10.29 9.34
N ALA A 179 14.40 -8.98 9.61
CA ALA A 179 13.22 -8.22 9.97
C ALA A 179 13.08 -7.00 9.03
N PRO A 180 11.95 -6.88 8.29
CA PRO A 180 11.84 -5.88 7.23
C PRO A 180 11.84 -4.42 7.72
N TRP A 181 11.46 -4.15 8.97
CA TRP A 181 11.39 -2.79 9.53
C TRP A 181 12.57 -2.45 10.45
N GLU A 182 13.26 -3.42 11.04
CA GLU A 182 14.40 -3.13 11.92
C GLU A 182 15.70 -3.03 11.13
N ASP A 183 15.85 -3.86 10.10
CA ASP A 183 17.11 -4.04 9.40
C ASP A 183 17.23 -3.09 8.20
N ALA A 184 18.02 -2.02 8.37
CA ALA A 184 18.45 -1.25 7.21
C ALA A 184 19.45 -2.08 6.38
N ARG A 185 19.17 -2.23 5.08
CA ARG A 185 19.76 -3.25 4.20
C ARG A 185 21.17 -2.93 3.71
N GLN A 186 22.09 -2.64 4.63
CA GLN A 186 23.48 -2.27 4.34
C GLN A 186 24.21 -3.27 3.42
N LYS A 187 24.06 -4.58 3.65
CA LYS A 187 24.68 -5.62 2.79
C LYS A 187 24.13 -5.64 1.36
N ALA A 188 22.85 -5.32 1.17
CA ALA A 188 22.27 -5.20 -0.17
C ALA A 188 22.87 -3.99 -0.90
N TYR A 189 23.09 -2.90 -0.18
CA TYR A 189 23.74 -1.72 -0.72
C TYR A 189 25.18 -1.99 -1.14
N GLU A 190 25.99 -2.61 -0.26
CA GLU A 190 27.36 -3.02 -0.57
C GLU A 190 27.44 -3.94 -1.79
N LEU A 191 26.49 -4.88 -1.88
CA LEU A 191 26.37 -5.78 -3.03
C LEU A 191 26.13 -4.99 -4.32
N MET A 192 25.16 -4.08 -4.31
CA MET A 192 24.82 -3.28 -5.47
C MET A 192 25.89 -2.24 -5.84
N GLN A 193 26.60 -1.67 -4.85
CA GLN A 193 27.78 -0.84 -5.09
C GLN A 193 28.88 -1.62 -5.81
N ALA A 194 29.09 -2.88 -5.44
CA ALA A 194 30.07 -3.72 -6.10
C ALA A 194 29.65 -4.12 -7.52
N ILE A 195 28.36 -4.37 -7.77
CA ILE A 195 27.81 -4.76 -9.08
C ILE A 195 27.77 -3.56 -10.04
N ALA A 196 27.25 -2.42 -9.58
CA ALA A 196 26.99 -1.22 -10.39
C ALA A 196 27.68 0.02 -9.78
N PRO A 197 29.02 0.06 -9.76
CA PRO A 197 29.76 1.12 -9.11
C PRO A 197 29.44 2.50 -9.71
N GLY A 198 29.22 3.49 -8.83
CA GLY A 198 28.95 4.88 -9.22
C GLY A 198 27.52 5.15 -9.67
N LYS A 199 26.61 4.17 -9.65
CA LYS A 199 25.19 4.38 -9.92
C LYS A 199 24.43 4.74 -8.64
N PRO A 200 23.41 5.62 -8.72
CA PRO A 200 22.41 5.74 -7.67
C PRO A 200 21.79 4.37 -7.38
N LEU A 201 21.60 4.07 -6.10
CA LEU A 201 21.10 2.78 -5.64
C LEU A 201 19.70 2.92 -5.06
N ALA A 202 18.79 2.01 -5.41
CA ALA A 202 17.41 2.01 -4.94
C ALA A 202 16.96 0.64 -4.44
N ILE A 203 15.90 0.63 -3.63
CA ILE A 203 15.12 -0.58 -3.35
C ILE A 203 13.84 -0.49 -4.16
N SER A 204 13.69 -1.37 -5.14
CA SER A 204 12.51 -1.32 -6.04
C SER A 204 11.39 -2.27 -5.63
N GLU A 205 11.63 -3.19 -4.69
CA GLU A 205 10.57 -3.91 -3.99
C GLU A 205 10.99 -4.23 -2.55
N ASP A 206 10.08 -4.03 -1.61
CA ASP A 206 10.26 -4.41 -0.21
C ASP A 206 8.91 -4.70 0.48
N ASN A 207 8.94 -5.11 1.75
CA ASN A 207 7.75 -5.33 2.58
C ASN A 207 7.15 -4.04 3.16
N GLY A 208 7.84 -2.91 3.10
CA GLY A 208 7.43 -1.67 3.74
C GLY A 208 8.58 -0.67 3.80
N PRO A 209 8.30 0.58 4.20
CA PRO A 209 9.29 1.63 4.26
C PRO A 209 10.49 1.25 5.14
N LEU A 210 11.70 1.57 4.64
CA LEU A 210 12.96 1.39 5.38
C LEU A 210 12.93 2.02 6.78
N ASN A 211 13.81 1.52 7.65
CA ASN A 211 14.08 2.11 8.97
C ASN A 211 14.67 3.51 8.83
N PRO A 212 13.89 4.58 9.08
CA PRO A 212 14.34 5.93 8.84
C PRO A 212 15.36 6.40 9.90
N ASP A 213 15.36 5.76 11.08
CA ASP A 213 16.25 6.04 12.20
C ASP A 213 17.55 5.21 12.18
N SER A 214 17.67 4.27 11.25
CA SER A 214 18.84 3.40 11.23
C SER A 214 20.10 4.18 10.83
N LYS A 215 21.05 4.24 11.76
CA LYS A 215 22.39 4.80 11.53
C LYS A 215 23.21 4.03 10.49
N GLN A 216 22.77 2.81 10.16
CA GLN A 216 23.39 1.95 9.16
C GLN A 216 22.66 2.02 7.82
N CYS A 217 21.59 2.82 7.69
CA CYS A 217 20.89 2.93 6.42
C CYS A 217 21.73 3.72 5.42
N PRO A 218 22.16 3.09 4.32
CA PRO A 218 22.87 3.80 3.27
C PRO A 218 21.90 4.63 2.44
N SER A 219 22.44 5.53 1.60
CA SER A 219 21.67 6.51 0.83
C SER A 219 20.92 5.90 -0.36
N TRP A 220 19.86 5.13 -0.07
CA TRP A 220 18.91 4.67 -1.07
C TRP A 220 18.14 5.85 -1.67
N VAL A 221 18.03 5.94 -2.99
CA VAL A 221 17.34 7.06 -3.65
C VAL A 221 15.82 6.91 -3.67
N PHE A 222 15.31 5.68 -3.56
CA PHE A 222 13.91 5.39 -3.26
C PHE A 222 13.77 3.97 -2.69
N ASP A 223 12.63 3.73 -2.06
CA ASP A 223 12.15 2.44 -1.57
C ASP A 223 10.70 2.27 -2.00
N MET A 224 10.33 1.07 -2.49
CA MET A 224 8.98 0.79 -2.97
C MET A 224 8.43 -0.48 -2.32
N ALA A 225 7.43 -0.31 -1.45
CA ALA A 225 6.75 -1.43 -0.83
C ALA A 225 5.86 -2.20 -1.84
N TRP A 226 5.90 -3.52 -1.78
CA TRP A 226 5.06 -4.39 -2.60
C TRP A 226 3.62 -4.44 -2.09
N PHE A 227 2.66 -4.47 -3.03
CA PHE A 227 1.24 -4.24 -2.79
C PHE A 227 0.55 -5.18 -1.78
N SER A 228 1.18 -6.29 -1.39
CA SER A 228 0.57 -7.35 -0.59
C SER A 228 1.11 -7.49 0.83
N MET A 229 2.08 -6.67 1.28
CA MET A 229 2.81 -6.95 2.52
C MET A 229 2.72 -5.84 3.58
N LEU A 230 2.59 -6.32 4.83
CA LEU A 230 2.04 -5.63 5.99
C LEU A 230 3.12 -4.91 6.80
N CYS A 231 3.38 -3.65 6.47
CA CYS A 231 4.04 -2.76 7.40
C CYS A 231 3.10 -2.40 8.57
N PRO A 232 3.56 -2.36 9.84
CA PRO A 232 2.76 -1.78 10.92
C PRO A 232 2.32 -0.34 10.60
N ALA A 233 1.20 0.07 11.18
CA ALA A 233 0.63 1.41 11.03
C ALA A 233 1.52 2.51 11.54
N ASP A 234 1.95 2.31 12.78
CA ASP A 234 2.78 3.18 13.57
C ASP A 234 4.12 3.33 12.87
N TRP A 235 4.65 2.24 12.32
CA TRP A 235 5.81 2.29 11.47
C TRP A 235 5.60 3.08 10.20
N THR A 236 4.53 2.82 9.45
CA THR A 236 4.25 3.56 8.20
C THR A 236 4.08 5.05 8.48
N ARG A 237 3.29 5.41 9.50
CA ARG A 237 3.12 6.79 9.95
C ARG A 237 4.44 7.40 10.40
N ARG A 238 5.25 6.68 11.17
CA ARG A 238 6.57 7.15 11.61
C ARG A 238 7.49 7.39 10.43
N ALA A 239 7.62 6.41 9.54
CA ALA A 239 8.53 6.47 8.41
C ALA A 239 8.16 7.58 7.44
N PHE A 240 6.90 7.64 7.00
CA PHE A 240 6.44 8.67 6.06
C PHE A 240 6.41 10.10 6.64
N ASN A 241 6.48 10.27 7.96
CA ASN A 241 6.61 11.60 8.59
C ASN A 241 8.05 11.93 9.02
N HIS A 242 9.04 11.08 8.69
CA HIS A 242 10.43 11.31 9.06
C HIS A 242 11.13 12.19 8.02
N ASP A 243 11.98 13.12 8.46
CA ASP A 243 12.74 14.07 7.62
C ASP A 243 13.67 13.43 6.55
N HIS A 244 13.82 12.10 6.56
CA HIS A 244 14.63 11.36 5.58
C HIS A 244 13.78 10.78 4.45
N MET A 245 12.45 10.80 4.59
CA MET A 245 11.51 10.29 3.61
C MET A 245 10.86 11.45 2.89
N ILE A 246 11.05 11.50 1.57
CA ILE A 246 10.34 12.46 0.72
C ILE A 246 9.04 11.82 0.28
N THR A 247 7.93 12.44 0.62
CA THR A 247 6.60 12.01 0.21
C THR A 247 6.09 12.82 -0.97
N LEU A 248 4.92 12.43 -1.51
CA LEU A 248 4.33 13.09 -2.66
C LEU A 248 4.26 14.61 -2.48
N ASP A 249 3.85 15.09 -1.30
CA ASP A 249 3.65 16.51 -1.03
C ASP A 249 4.92 17.36 -0.91
N GLU A 250 6.08 16.71 -0.87
CA GLU A 250 7.39 17.34 -0.77
C GLU A 250 8.14 17.35 -2.11
N LEU A 251 7.60 16.67 -3.13
CA LEU A 251 8.17 16.70 -4.48
C LEU A 251 8.09 18.11 -5.10
N PRO A 252 9.13 18.56 -5.80
CA PRO A 252 9.08 19.81 -6.55
C PRO A 252 8.09 19.71 -7.72
N LEU A 253 7.79 20.84 -8.35
CA LEU A 253 7.03 20.83 -9.60
C LEU A 253 7.87 20.21 -10.72
N LEU A 254 7.55 18.97 -11.10
CA LEU A 254 8.29 18.21 -12.11
C LEU A 254 7.73 18.36 -13.54
N ALA A 255 6.55 18.97 -13.70
CA ALA A 255 5.88 19.12 -14.99
C ALA A 255 5.47 20.57 -15.24
N ASP A 256 5.49 20.99 -16.52
CA ASP A 256 5.06 22.33 -16.98
C ASP A 256 3.54 22.47 -16.99
N ARG A 257 2.87 22.11 -15.90
CA ARG A 257 1.41 22.21 -15.74
C ARG A 257 1.03 22.34 -14.28
N ASN A 258 -0.18 22.81 -14.05
CA ASN A 258 -0.73 22.83 -12.70
C ASN A 258 -0.97 21.40 -12.22
N ALA A 259 -0.35 21.02 -11.11
CA ALA A 259 -0.67 19.80 -10.37
C ALA A 259 -1.59 20.17 -9.21
N ALA A 260 -2.45 19.25 -8.78
CA ALA A 260 -3.26 19.50 -7.60
C ALA A 260 -2.36 19.76 -6.37
N PRO A 261 -2.79 20.64 -5.44
CA PRO A 261 -2.12 20.79 -4.17
C PRO A 261 -2.15 19.47 -3.40
N ASN A 262 -1.41 19.36 -2.31
CA ASN A 262 -1.48 18.25 -1.38
C ASN A 262 -1.99 18.75 -0.04
N VAL A 263 -2.67 17.87 0.70
CA VAL A 263 -3.15 18.15 2.05
C VAL A 263 -3.23 16.85 2.84
N ARG A 264 -2.86 16.92 4.12
CA ARG A 264 -3.04 15.82 5.09
C ARG A 264 -3.53 16.37 6.43
N ILE A 265 -4.29 15.56 7.15
CA ILE A 265 -4.60 15.76 8.57
C ILE A 265 -3.59 14.95 9.38
N GLU A 266 -2.84 15.62 10.25
CA GLU A 266 -1.90 14.99 11.18
C GLU A 266 -2.55 14.70 12.54
N ARG A 267 -3.35 15.65 13.04
CA ARG A 267 -4.17 15.49 14.24
C ARG A 267 -5.59 16.01 13.99
N PRO A 268 -6.62 15.39 14.57
CA PRO A 268 -6.58 14.15 15.33
C PRO A 268 -6.21 12.94 14.46
N THR A 269 -5.64 11.90 15.08
CA THR A 269 -5.37 10.65 14.37
C THR A 269 -6.66 9.86 14.16
N ASP A 270 -6.63 8.92 13.22
CA ASP A 270 -7.76 8.03 12.97
C ASP A 270 -8.10 7.18 14.23
N SER A 271 -9.39 6.96 14.50
CA SER A 271 -9.94 6.34 15.73
C SER A 271 -9.81 7.14 17.04
N MET A 272 -9.26 8.37 17.02
CA MET A 272 -9.01 9.14 18.23
C MET A 272 -10.31 9.52 18.97
N ALA A 273 -10.30 9.40 20.29
CA ALA A 273 -11.40 9.86 21.15
C ALA A 273 -11.08 11.24 21.73
N MET A 274 -12.05 12.13 21.65
CA MET A 274 -11.96 13.52 22.07
C MET A 274 -12.91 13.75 23.24
N ALA A 275 -12.36 14.17 24.39
CA ALA A 275 -13.14 14.43 25.59
C ALA A 275 -13.82 15.81 25.58
N THR A 276 -13.37 16.73 24.73
CA THR A 276 -13.85 18.11 24.63
C THR A 276 -14.73 18.30 23.40
N ALA A 277 -15.53 19.38 23.39
CA ALA A 277 -16.26 19.80 22.20
C ALA A 277 -15.41 20.65 21.25
N ASP A 278 -14.36 21.30 21.78
CA ASP A 278 -13.42 22.06 20.95
C ASP A 278 -12.31 21.13 20.51
N ILE A 279 -12.26 20.89 19.20
CA ILE A 279 -11.34 19.94 18.58
C ILE A 279 -10.34 20.72 17.74
N GLU A 280 -9.07 20.65 18.13
CA GLU A 280 -7.98 21.13 17.28
C GLU A 280 -7.68 20.10 16.19
N VAL A 281 -7.71 20.56 14.95
CA VAL A 281 -7.32 19.82 13.75
C VAL A 281 -6.09 20.50 13.18
N THR A 282 -5.02 19.74 12.99
CA THR A 282 -3.77 20.24 12.42
C THR A 282 -3.32 19.36 11.27
N GLY A 283 -2.53 19.94 10.38
CA GLY A 283 -1.95 19.19 9.30
C GLY A 283 -0.96 20.00 8.49
N PHE A 284 -0.65 19.47 7.31
CA PHE A 284 0.23 20.08 6.35
C PHE A 284 -0.48 20.16 4.99
N ALA A 285 -0.23 21.23 4.26
CA ALA A 285 -0.67 21.40 2.90
C ALA A 285 0.42 22.14 2.12
N SER A 286 0.61 21.73 0.87
CA SER A 286 1.58 22.33 -0.03
C SER A 286 1.02 22.40 -1.43
N ASP A 287 1.51 23.36 -2.20
CA ASP A 287 1.33 23.37 -3.65
C ASP A 287 2.68 23.59 -4.30
N ARG A 288 3.01 22.77 -5.30
CA ARG A 288 4.36 22.64 -5.84
C ARG A 288 4.79 23.86 -6.64
N ASN A 289 3.83 24.67 -7.09
CA ASN A 289 4.06 25.93 -7.78
C ASN A 289 3.90 27.16 -6.86
N GLY A 290 3.69 26.95 -5.54
CA GLY A 290 3.50 28.02 -4.56
C GLY A 290 2.14 28.73 -4.61
N ASN A 291 1.13 28.17 -5.30
CA ASN A 291 -0.18 28.79 -5.48
C ASN A 291 -1.28 28.25 -4.55
N LEU A 292 -0.91 27.61 -3.45
CA LEU A 292 -1.88 27.19 -2.42
C LEU A 292 -2.72 28.40 -1.98
N GLU A 293 -4.04 28.30 -2.12
CA GLU A 293 -4.99 29.38 -1.84
C GLU A 293 -5.63 29.19 -0.47
N SER A 294 -6.18 27.99 -0.21
CA SER A 294 -6.87 27.70 1.04
C SER A 294 -6.81 26.24 1.44
N VAL A 295 -7.08 26.00 2.73
CA VAL A 295 -7.34 24.68 3.30
C VAL A 295 -8.61 24.80 4.12
N SER A 296 -9.60 23.97 3.82
CA SER A 296 -10.87 23.92 4.54
C SER A 296 -11.09 22.56 5.17
N VAL A 297 -11.72 22.51 6.34
CA VAL A 297 -12.05 21.25 7.05
C VAL A 297 -13.54 20.96 6.91
N HIS A 298 -13.87 19.71 6.62
CA HIS A 298 -15.22 19.24 6.34
C HIS A 298 -15.55 18.00 7.17
N GLY A 299 -16.82 17.89 7.57
CA GLY A 299 -17.39 16.66 8.12
C GLY A 299 -18.14 15.89 7.03
N LEU A 300 -17.88 14.59 6.90
CA LEU A 300 -18.60 13.74 5.94
C LEU A 300 -19.95 13.30 6.50
N SER A 301 -20.97 13.31 5.65
CA SER A 301 -22.34 12.89 5.99
C SER A 301 -22.57 11.38 5.81
N GLU A 302 -21.75 10.72 5.00
CA GLU A 302 -21.86 9.30 4.67
C GLU A 302 -20.68 8.50 5.24
N PRO A 303 -20.83 7.18 5.44
CA PRO A 303 -19.72 6.28 5.75
C PRO A 303 -18.61 6.42 4.69
N TRP A 304 -17.36 6.34 5.15
CA TRP A 304 -16.20 6.53 4.29
C TRP A 304 -15.67 5.19 3.78
N LEU A 305 -15.24 5.13 2.52
CA LEU A 305 -14.68 3.92 1.92
C LEU A 305 -13.25 3.66 2.43
N THR A 306 -12.86 2.38 2.50
CA THR A 306 -11.48 1.99 2.85
C THR A 306 -10.47 2.60 1.87
N CYS A 307 -9.22 2.71 2.28
CA CYS A 307 -8.14 3.11 1.37
C CYS A 307 -8.02 2.22 0.13
N GLU A 308 -8.49 0.97 0.16
CA GLU A 308 -8.44 0.03 -0.97
C GLU A 308 -9.53 0.31 -2.04
N GLU A 309 -10.59 1.06 -1.71
CA GLU A 309 -11.75 1.31 -2.58
C GLU A 309 -11.93 2.80 -2.94
N ARG A 310 -11.03 3.66 -2.49
CA ARG A 310 -10.98 5.08 -2.85
C ARG A 310 -10.38 5.24 -4.24
N ASP A 311 -11.19 5.17 -5.28
CA ASP A 311 -10.83 5.88 -6.51
C ASP A 311 -11.14 7.38 -6.37
N ASP A 312 -10.52 8.20 -7.22
CA ASP A 312 -10.66 9.66 -7.16
C ASP A 312 -12.13 10.11 -7.34
N GLU A 313 -12.95 9.34 -8.07
CA GLU A 313 -14.37 9.65 -8.28
C GLU A 313 -15.19 9.42 -7.00
N ALA A 314 -14.99 8.29 -6.32
CA ALA A 314 -15.65 7.98 -5.06
C ALA A 314 -15.27 8.97 -3.95
N VAL A 315 -13.98 9.34 -3.92
CA VAL A 315 -13.41 10.41 -3.10
C VAL A 315 -14.16 11.73 -3.38
N GLN A 316 -14.15 12.23 -4.62
CA GLN A 316 -14.85 13.46 -4.99
C GLN A 316 -16.35 13.43 -4.66
N LYS A 317 -17.03 12.31 -4.93
CA LYS A 317 -18.47 12.16 -4.68
C LYS A 317 -18.82 12.17 -3.19
N ALA A 318 -18.04 11.48 -2.37
CA ALA A 318 -18.21 11.50 -0.92
C ALA A 318 -17.98 12.92 -0.34
N PHE A 319 -17.15 13.73 -1.00
CA PHE A 319 -16.87 15.10 -0.59
C PHE A 319 -17.83 16.15 -1.12
N ALA A 320 -18.48 15.93 -2.25
CA ALA A 320 -19.48 16.85 -2.80
C ALA A 320 -20.69 17.06 -1.85
N GLY A 321 -20.95 16.11 -0.93
CA GLY A 321 -21.98 16.20 0.11
C GLY A 321 -21.45 16.59 1.52
N GLY A 322 -20.15 16.81 1.67
CA GLY A 322 -19.54 17.16 2.95
C GLY A 322 -19.97 18.53 3.45
N LYS A 323 -20.18 18.66 4.77
CA LYS A 323 -20.48 19.94 5.40
C LYS A 323 -19.16 20.65 5.75
N ALA A 324 -18.91 21.80 5.13
CA ALA A 324 -17.81 22.67 5.52
C ALA A 324 -17.97 23.07 6.99
N LEU A 325 -16.94 22.77 7.79
CA LEU A 325 -16.84 23.17 9.19
C LEU A 325 -16.16 24.54 9.31
N GLY A 326 -15.23 24.84 8.40
CA GLY A 326 -14.61 26.15 8.28
C GLY A 326 -13.28 26.13 7.53
N GLU A 327 -12.69 27.31 7.38
CA GLU A 327 -11.36 27.50 6.80
C GLU A 327 -10.27 27.39 7.88
N ALA A 328 -9.18 26.72 7.55
CA ALA A 328 -8.01 26.60 8.41
C ALA A 328 -7.13 27.85 8.30
N ARG A 329 -6.35 28.11 9.35
CA ARG A 329 -5.26 29.08 9.32
C ARG A 329 -4.02 28.42 8.74
N LEU A 330 -3.58 28.88 7.58
CA LEU A 330 -2.38 28.40 6.90
C LEU A 330 -1.12 29.18 7.35
N GLY A 331 -0.07 28.45 7.70
CA GLY A 331 1.27 28.96 7.96
C GLY A 331 2.11 29.04 6.68
N ALA A 332 3.14 29.89 6.70
CA ALA A 332 4.05 30.06 5.56
C ALA A 332 4.90 28.80 5.27
N ASP A 333 5.01 27.89 6.24
CA ASP A 333 5.72 26.62 6.14
C ASP A 333 4.81 25.46 5.69
N GLY A 334 3.57 25.74 5.26
CA GLY A 334 2.59 24.75 4.83
C GLY A 334 1.82 24.07 5.97
N ARG A 335 2.21 24.28 7.23
CA ARG A 335 1.43 23.79 8.38
C ARG A 335 0.15 24.59 8.51
N TRP A 336 -0.95 23.93 8.86
CA TRP A 336 -2.23 24.60 9.07
C TRP A 336 -2.91 24.13 10.35
N THR A 337 -3.72 25.01 10.94
CA THR A 337 -4.52 24.72 12.14
C THR A 337 -5.97 25.14 11.96
N PHE A 338 -6.89 24.37 12.52
CA PHE A 338 -8.31 24.65 12.55
C PHE A 338 -8.88 24.22 13.89
N THR A 339 -9.76 25.02 14.47
CA THR A 339 -10.49 24.64 15.69
C THR A 339 -11.95 24.44 15.34
N TRP A 340 -12.41 23.19 15.45
CA TRP A 340 -13.82 22.88 15.37
C TRP A 340 -14.44 23.09 16.75
N ASN A 341 -15.05 24.27 16.93
CA ASN A 341 -15.73 24.62 18.17
C ASN A 341 -17.10 23.94 18.27
N ASP A 342 -17.52 23.63 19.49
CA ASP A 342 -18.85 23.07 19.80
C ASP A 342 -19.19 21.80 19.00
N ALA A 343 -18.20 20.94 18.76
CA ALA A 343 -18.40 19.69 18.04
C ALA A 343 -19.50 18.83 18.69
N PRO A 344 -20.53 18.39 17.92
CA PRO A 344 -21.59 17.54 18.45
C PRO A 344 -21.00 16.25 19.03
N ALA A 345 -21.57 15.78 20.14
CA ALA A 345 -21.21 14.45 20.64
C ALA A 345 -21.58 13.40 19.57
N GLY A 346 -20.69 12.47 19.28
CA GLY A 346 -20.93 11.51 18.21
C GLY A 346 -19.67 10.97 17.55
N TYR A 347 -19.88 10.24 16.46
CA TYR A 347 -18.83 9.72 15.60
C TYR A 347 -18.77 10.57 14.34
N HIS A 348 -17.59 11.05 13.98
CA HIS A 348 -17.39 12.00 12.89
C HIS A 348 -16.22 11.59 12.01
N ASN A 349 -16.39 11.77 10.70
CA ASN A 349 -15.34 11.60 9.70
C ASN A 349 -14.90 12.98 9.25
N LEU A 350 -13.68 13.38 9.58
CA LEU A 350 -13.11 14.66 9.18
C LEU A 350 -12.19 14.52 7.97
N VAL A 351 -12.25 15.49 7.07
CA VAL A 351 -11.35 15.62 5.92
C VAL A 351 -10.94 17.08 5.75
N ALA A 352 -9.75 17.32 5.22
CA ALA A 352 -9.30 18.61 4.77
C ALA A 352 -9.25 18.66 3.23
N ILE A 353 -9.64 19.78 2.66
CA ILE A 353 -9.58 20.05 1.22
C ILE A 353 -8.63 21.22 1.00
N ALA A 354 -7.59 21.00 0.19
CA ALA A 354 -6.73 22.08 -0.29
C ALA A 354 -7.19 22.52 -1.68
N LYS A 355 -7.12 23.82 -1.92
CA LYS A 355 -7.41 24.45 -3.19
C LYS A 355 -6.29 25.39 -3.56
N ASP A 356 -5.87 25.36 -4.82
CA ASP A 356 -4.93 26.35 -5.36
C ASP A 356 -5.66 27.50 -6.08
N LYS A 357 -4.90 28.56 -6.40
CA LYS A 357 -5.41 29.75 -7.10
C LYS A 357 -5.88 29.47 -8.54
N ALA A 358 -5.47 28.35 -9.13
CA ALA A 358 -5.91 27.92 -10.46
C ALA A 358 -7.18 27.04 -10.41
N GLY A 359 -7.66 26.70 -9.22
CA GLY A 359 -8.86 25.92 -8.97
C GLY A 359 -8.65 24.41 -8.86
N ALA A 360 -7.42 23.89 -8.89
CA ALA A 360 -7.21 22.47 -8.63
C ALA A 360 -7.37 22.18 -7.14
N VAL A 361 -7.87 20.97 -6.85
CA VAL A 361 -8.26 20.56 -5.50
C VAL A 361 -7.73 19.16 -5.19
N SER A 362 -7.44 18.95 -3.90
CA SER A 362 -7.15 17.63 -3.35
C SER A 362 -7.76 17.49 -1.96
N SER A 363 -7.87 16.24 -1.51
CA SER A 363 -8.41 15.87 -0.21
C SER A 363 -7.36 15.13 0.62
N SER A 364 -7.46 15.27 1.93
CA SER A 364 -6.59 14.57 2.87
C SER A 364 -6.99 13.11 3.07
N ASN A 365 -6.20 12.40 3.88
CA ASN A 365 -6.70 11.27 4.67
C ASN A 365 -7.95 11.66 5.46
N VAL A 366 -8.79 10.67 5.79
CA VAL A 366 -9.92 10.87 6.71
C VAL A 366 -9.47 10.56 8.13
N ALA A 367 -9.80 11.46 9.06
CA ALA A 367 -9.63 11.25 10.49
C ALA A 367 -10.98 10.92 11.12
N ARG A 368 -11.17 9.67 11.54
CA ARG A 368 -12.38 9.24 12.25
C ARG A 368 -12.22 9.53 13.72
N VAL A 369 -13.11 10.34 14.28
CA VAL A 369 -13.06 10.73 15.68
C VAL A 369 -14.36 10.45 16.39
N THR A 370 -14.24 10.13 17.68
CA THR A 370 -15.36 10.09 18.60
C THR A 370 -15.29 11.31 19.49
N VAL A 371 -16.34 12.12 19.51
CA VAL A 371 -16.42 13.34 20.32
C VAL A 371 -17.37 13.08 21.47
N ARG A 372 -16.88 13.21 22.70
CA ARG A 372 -17.66 13.11 23.95
C ARG A 372 -18.51 11.85 24.09
N ILE A 373 -18.10 10.77 23.44
CA ILE A 373 -18.69 9.43 23.58
C ILE A 373 -17.57 8.42 23.87
N GLU A 374 -17.85 7.45 24.74
CA GLU A 374 -16.90 6.41 25.15
C GLU A 374 -17.08 5.15 24.31
N ASN A 375 -16.00 4.65 23.70
CA ASN A 375 -15.97 3.27 23.19
C ASN A 375 -15.75 2.30 24.36
N LEU A 376 -16.82 1.64 24.80
CA LEU A 376 -16.86 0.72 25.94
C LEU A 376 -16.00 -0.53 25.74
N ALA A 377 -15.75 -0.92 24.49
CA ALA A 377 -14.96 -2.09 24.15
C ALA A 377 -13.45 -1.81 24.13
N ARG A 378 -13.03 -0.54 24.08
CA ARG A 378 -11.63 -0.16 23.92
C ARG A 378 -10.75 -0.71 25.05
N GLY A 379 -9.71 -1.43 24.68
CA GLY A 379 -8.74 -2.06 25.60
C GLY A 379 -9.33 -3.16 26.48
N LYS A 380 -10.53 -3.67 26.18
CA LYS A 380 -11.18 -4.73 26.95
C LYS A 380 -10.72 -6.11 26.50
N ALA A 381 -10.96 -7.11 27.36
CA ALA A 381 -10.70 -8.51 27.04
C ALA A 381 -11.62 -8.97 25.89
N ALA A 382 -11.01 -9.51 24.83
CA ALA A 382 -11.72 -10.02 23.67
C ALA A 382 -11.38 -11.50 23.43
N THR A 383 -12.35 -12.26 22.95
CA THR A 383 -12.13 -13.65 22.51
C THR A 383 -12.86 -13.90 21.20
N ALA A 384 -12.46 -14.93 20.46
CA ALA A 384 -13.11 -15.29 19.21
C ALA A 384 -13.23 -16.81 19.06
N SER A 385 -14.10 -17.25 18.14
CA SER A 385 -14.23 -18.65 17.76
C SER A 385 -12.96 -19.23 17.15
N SER A 386 -12.20 -18.39 16.43
CA SER A 386 -10.93 -18.74 15.81
C SER A 386 -10.10 -17.48 15.57
N SER A 387 -8.81 -17.65 15.29
CA SER A 387 -7.92 -16.57 14.83
C SER A 387 -6.89 -17.11 13.86
N GLY A 388 -6.52 -16.31 12.87
CA GLY A 388 -5.47 -16.66 11.90
C GLY A 388 -4.12 -16.91 12.59
N LYS A 389 -3.31 -17.81 12.01
CA LYS A 389 -2.01 -18.22 12.56
C LYS A 389 -0.86 -17.22 12.30
N GLY A 390 -1.14 -16.07 11.68
CA GLY A 390 -0.16 -15.01 11.39
C GLY A 390 -0.18 -13.91 12.46
N GLY A 391 0.99 -13.53 12.98
CA GLY A 391 1.17 -12.79 14.24
C GLY A 391 0.69 -11.33 14.35
N ARG A 392 -0.44 -10.94 13.72
CA ARG A 392 -1.08 -9.62 13.94
C ARG A 392 -2.61 -9.68 13.92
N THR A 393 -3.21 -10.85 14.17
CA THR A 393 -4.66 -11.00 14.08
C THR A 393 -5.40 -11.61 15.27
N PRO A 394 -5.01 -11.34 16.52
CA PRO A 394 -5.73 -11.83 17.69
C PRO A 394 -7.08 -11.08 17.88
N PRO A 395 -8.00 -11.60 18.69
CA PRO A 395 -9.28 -10.92 18.98
C PRO A 395 -9.12 -9.51 19.55
N GLU A 396 -8.10 -9.29 20.38
CA GLU A 396 -7.80 -8.02 21.04
C GLU A 396 -7.40 -6.92 20.06
N ALA A 397 -6.88 -7.29 18.88
CA ALA A 397 -6.55 -6.35 17.82
C ALA A 397 -7.78 -5.66 17.21
N ALA A 398 -9.00 -6.14 17.47
CA ALA A 398 -10.21 -5.45 17.05
C ALA A 398 -10.73 -4.45 18.10
N VAL A 399 -10.05 -4.27 19.23
CA VAL A 399 -10.51 -3.36 20.31
C VAL A 399 -9.37 -2.51 20.88
N ASP A 400 -8.22 -2.46 20.22
CA ASP A 400 -7.04 -1.73 20.69
C ASP A 400 -7.02 -0.25 20.26
N GLY A 401 -7.89 0.15 19.33
CA GLY A 401 -7.93 1.51 18.80
C GLY A 401 -7.01 1.75 17.60
N ASP A 402 -6.29 0.73 17.10
CA ASP A 402 -5.39 0.85 15.95
C ASP A 402 -5.97 0.15 14.70
N LEU A 403 -6.42 0.95 13.73
CA LEU A 403 -7.15 0.46 12.53
C LEU A 403 -6.28 -0.23 11.47
N TRP A 404 -5.16 -0.79 11.92
CA TRP A 404 -4.16 -1.52 11.14
C TRP A 404 -3.78 -2.85 11.78
N THR A 405 -4.13 -3.06 13.04
CA THR A 405 -4.28 -4.38 13.61
C THR A 405 -5.73 -4.80 13.38
N SER A 406 -5.97 -6.10 13.21
CA SER A 406 -7.33 -6.58 12.98
C SER A 406 -7.49 -7.96 13.53
N TRP A 407 -8.59 -8.26 14.20
CA TRP A 407 -8.96 -9.67 14.34
C TRP A 407 -9.26 -10.26 12.95
N ARG A 408 -8.72 -11.46 12.67
CA ARG A 408 -9.08 -12.26 11.50
C ARG A 408 -9.39 -13.66 11.93
N ALA A 409 -10.56 -14.17 11.54
CA ALA A 409 -10.90 -15.57 11.72
C ALA A 409 -9.91 -16.46 10.95
N ASP A 410 -9.75 -17.71 11.38
CA ASP A 410 -8.94 -18.67 10.64
C ASP A 410 -9.55 -18.84 9.23
N LYS A 411 -8.71 -18.71 8.20
CA LYS A 411 -9.12 -18.81 6.79
C LYS A 411 -9.70 -20.19 6.45
N ASP A 412 -9.30 -21.20 7.22
CA ASP A 412 -9.71 -22.59 7.03
C ASP A 412 -10.85 -22.99 7.99
N ALA A 413 -11.35 -22.08 8.83
CA ALA A 413 -12.47 -22.37 9.71
C ALA A 413 -13.80 -22.43 8.93
N GLU A 414 -14.57 -23.48 9.20
CA GLU A 414 -15.90 -23.68 8.63
C GLU A 414 -17.00 -23.07 9.51
N GLY A 415 -18.14 -22.75 8.88
CA GLY A 415 -19.34 -22.29 9.57
C GLY A 415 -19.25 -20.87 10.15
N PRO A 416 -20.29 -20.46 10.91
CA PRO A 416 -20.33 -19.15 11.54
C PRO A 416 -19.15 -18.93 12.49
N GLN A 417 -18.60 -17.72 12.47
CA GLN A 417 -17.52 -17.30 13.37
C GLN A 417 -18.01 -16.18 14.28
N TRP A 418 -17.34 -15.96 15.41
CA TRP A 418 -17.69 -14.87 16.30
C TRP A 418 -16.47 -14.20 16.92
N LEU A 419 -16.61 -12.92 17.20
CA LEU A 419 -15.72 -12.09 18.00
C LEU A 419 -16.56 -11.53 19.15
N GLN A 420 -16.09 -11.64 20.39
CA GLN A 420 -16.80 -11.12 21.56
C GLN A 420 -15.88 -10.36 22.50
N VAL A 421 -16.46 -9.49 23.30
CA VAL A 421 -15.78 -8.60 24.24
C VAL A 421 -16.47 -8.66 25.60
N ASP A 422 -15.69 -8.79 26.67
CA ASP A 422 -16.14 -8.55 28.05
C ASP A 422 -15.90 -7.08 28.42
N LEU A 423 -16.97 -6.30 28.58
CA LEU A 423 -16.91 -4.88 28.92
C LEU A 423 -16.36 -4.63 30.35
N GLY A 424 -16.20 -5.70 31.14
CA GLY A 424 -15.63 -5.70 32.49
C GLY A 424 -16.68 -5.56 33.60
N ALA A 425 -17.81 -4.93 33.29
CA ALA A 425 -18.97 -4.79 34.17
C ALA A 425 -20.24 -4.67 33.32
N GLU A 426 -21.40 -4.79 33.98
CA GLU A 426 -22.68 -4.52 33.30
C GLU A 426 -22.75 -3.04 32.91
N ARG A 427 -22.98 -2.77 31.63
CA ARG A 427 -23.09 -1.45 31.04
C ARG A 427 -24.37 -1.34 30.22
N ARG A 428 -24.86 -0.12 30.04
CA ARG A 428 -25.89 0.18 29.06
C ARG A 428 -25.25 0.18 27.67
N VAL A 429 -25.83 -0.55 26.72
CA VAL A 429 -25.30 -0.63 25.34
C VAL A 429 -26.44 -0.42 24.36
N GLY A 430 -26.28 0.49 23.41
CA GLY A 430 -27.31 0.84 22.42
C GLY A 430 -26.80 1.02 21.01
N ALA A 431 -25.48 0.95 20.79
CA ALA A 431 -24.92 1.01 19.46
C ALA A 431 -23.59 0.25 19.34
N VAL A 432 -23.33 -0.26 18.15
CA VAL A 432 -22.06 -0.86 17.74
C VAL A 432 -21.62 -0.26 16.42
N CYS A 433 -20.33 0.03 16.32
CA CYS A 433 -19.64 0.33 15.08
C CYS A 433 -18.68 -0.83 14.77
N VAL A 434 -18.82 -1.45 13.59
CA VAL A 434 -17.92 -2.51 13.14
C VAL A 434 -17.13 -2.01 11.95
N THR A 435 -15.82 -1.84 12.12
CA THR A 435 -14.90 -1.50 11.05
C THR A 435 -14.36 -2.77 10.40
N TRP A 436 -14.75 -3.04 9.15
CA TRP A 436 -14.52 -4.32 8.47
C TRP A 436 -13.29 -4.30 7.56
N TYR A 437 -12.59 -5.43 7.50
CA TYR A 437 -11.72 -5.75 6.36
C TYR A 437 -12.56 -6.23 5.16
N LYS A 438 -11.99 -6.25 3.94
CA LYS A 438 -12.68 -6.70 2.71
C LYS A 438 -13.29 -8.10 2.81
N ALA A 439 -12.77 -8.96 3.68
CA ALA A 439 -13.43 -10.20 4.08
C ALA A 439 -14.46 -9.91 5.20
N TYR A 440 -15.56 -9.24 4.87
CA TYR A 440 -16.60 -8.88 5.84
C TYR A 440 -17.70 -9.94 5.94
N ALA A 441 -18.52 -9.87 6.98
CA ALA A 441 -19.73 -10.67 7.09
C ALA A 441 -20.90 -9.99 6.36
N LYS A 442 -21.53 -10.69 5.41
CA LYS A 442 -22.74 -10.17 4.75
C LYS A 442 -24.02 -10.41 5.54
N ASP A 443 -24.01 -11.47 6.34
CA ASP A 443 -25.06 -11.78 7.31
C ASP A 443 -24.39 -11.87 8.69
N TYR A 444 -24.79 -11.02 9.63
CA TYR A 444 -24.28 -11.04 10.99
C TYR A 444 -25.27 -10.49 12.00
N ALA A 445 -25.05 -10.82 13.27
CA ALA A 445 -25.82 -10.30 14.39
C ALA A 445 -24.89 -9.68 15.43
N VAL A 446 -25.37 -8.60 16.06
CA VAL A 446 -24.83 -8.13 17.34
C VAL A 446 -25.65 -8.79 18.43
N GLN A 447 -24.97 -9.50 19.31
CA GLN A 447 -25.56 -10.23 20.43
C GLN A 447 -25.03 -9.69 21.74
N VAL A 448 -25.84 -9.75 22.78
CA VAL A 448 -25.49 -9.29 24.13
C VAL A 448 -25.73 -10.38 25.15
N SER A 449 -24.97 -10.33 26.24
CA SER A 449 -25.06 -11.30 27.33
C SER A 449 -24.68 -10.67 28.68
N ALA A 450 -25.30 -11.16 29.76
CA ALA A 450 -24.93 -10.80 31.13
C ALA A 450 -23.83 -11.72 31.71
N ASP A 451 -23.75 -12.97 31.24
CA ASP A 451 -22.91 -14.03 31.80
C ASP A 451 -21.85 -14.58 30.83
N GLY A 452 -21.87 -14.12 29.58
CA GLY A 452 -20.98 -14.58 28.50
C GLY A 452 -21.33 -15.97 27.94
N ARG A 453 -22.44 -16.57 28.39
CA ARG A 453 -22.87 -17.93 28.05
C ARG A 453 -24.22 -17.94 27.34
N THR A 454 -25.17 -17.18 27.87
CA THR A 454 -26.52 -17.04 27.34
C THR A 454 -26.61 -15.77 26.52
N TRP A 455 -26.89 -15.90 25.23
CA TRP A 455 -26.84 -14.79 24.28
C TRP A 455 -28.23 -14.50 23.72
N ARG A 456 -28.52 -13.21 23.53
CA ARG A 456 -29.70 -12.73 22.81
C ARG A 456 -29.28 -11.74 21.72
N ASP A 457 -30.02 -11.72 20.62
CA ASP A 457 -29.77 -10.77 19.54
C ASP A 457 -30.22 -9.36 19.96
N ALA A 458 -29.36 -8.37 19.74
CA ALA A 458 -29.67 -6.95 19.91
C ALA A 458 -29.87 -6.24 18.55
N GLY A 459 -29.19 -6.72 17.49
CA GLY A 459 -29.37 -6.21 16.13
C GLY A 459 -28.88 -7.23 15.09
N LYS A 460 -29.35 -7.10 13.84
CA LYS A 460 -28.99 -8.00 12.73
C LYS A 460 -28.82 -7.23 11.42
N ILE A 461 -27.89 -7.70 10.60
CA ILE A 461 -27.74 -7.35 9.19
C ILE A 461 -27.82 -8.65 8.38
N ALA A 462 -28.56 -8.62 7.28
CA ALA A 462 -28.70 -9.75 6.37
C ALA A 462 -28.71 -9.28 4.92
N GLY A 463 -28.19 -10.11 4.03
CA GLY A 463 -28.23 -9.90 2.59
C GLY A 463 -27.34 -8.77 2.09
N ARG A 464 -26.34 -8.33 2.87
CA ARG A 464 -25.44 -7.24 2.45
C ARG A 464 -24.69 -7.67 1.18
N ASN A 465 -24.91 -6.94 0.10
CA ASN A 465 -24.28 -7.18 -1.20
C ASN A 465 -23.42 -6.00 -1.67
N LYS A 466 -23.38 -4.94 -0.87
CA LYS A 466 -22.52 -3.78 -1.05
C LYS A 466 -21.67 -3.61 0.20
N TYR A 467 -20.38 -3.48 0.00
CA TYR A 467 -19.51 -2.95 1.02
C TYR A 467 -19.73 -1.42 1.03
N HIS A 468 -20.29 -0.90 2.12
CA HIS A 468 -20.66 0.51 2.25
C HIS A 468 -19.50 1.38 2.78
N GLY A 469 -18.30 0.81 2.88
CA GLY A 469 -17.11 1.45 3.41
C GLY A 469 -16.59 0.81 4.69
N ASP A 470 -15.65 1.53 5.32
CA ASP A 470 -14.83 1.12 6.45
C ASP A 470 -15.68 0.57 7.61
N SER A 471 -16.83 1.19 7.92
CA SER A 471 -17.56 0.94 9.18
C SER A 471 -19.08 0.81 9.01
N ASP A 472 -19.67 -0.21 9.66
CA ASP A 472 -21.12 -0.36 9.81
C ASP A 472 -21.58 0.14 11.18
N PHE A 473 -22.64 0.96 11.20
CA PHE A 473 -23.29 1.39 12.44
C PHE A 473 -24.61 0.66 12.66
N LEU A 474 -24.68 -0.13 13.72
CA LEU A 474 -25.92 -0.74 14.19
C LEU A 474 -26.34 -0.03 15.47
N ARG A 475 -27.50 0.65 15.41
CA ARG A 475 -28.18 1.20 16.59
C ARG A 475 -29.35 0.29 16.94
N PHE A 476 -29.56 0.07 18.24
CA PHE A 476 -30.65 -0.77 18.76
C PHE A 476 -31.16 -0.20 20.08
N GLU A 477 -32.31 -0.69 20.54
CA GLU A 477 -32.86 -0.29 21.84
C GLU A 477 -31.84 -0.56 22.96
N PRO A 478 -31.45 0.45 23.76
CA PRO A 478 -30.40 0.26 24.75
C PRO A 478 -30.73 -0.82 25.78
N VAL A 479 -29.78 -1.72 26.02
CA VAL A 479 -29.93 -2.87 26.93
C VAL A 479 -28.75 -2.96 27.89
N GLN A 480 -29.02 -3.47 29.09
CA GLN A 480 -27.97 -3.83 30.04
C GLN A 480 -27.27 -5.12 29.60
N ALA A 481 -25.94 -5.07 29.52
CA ALA A 481 -25.10 -6.21 29.17
C ALA A 481 -23.68 -6.04 29.70
N ARG A 482 -23.01 -7.15 30.02
CA ARG A 482 -21.57 -7.17 30.31
C ARG A 482 -20.76 -7.62 29.11
N HIS A 483 -21.32 -8.49 28.28
CA HIS A 483 -20.65 -9.05 27.11
C HIS A 483 -21.39 -8.66 25.83
N LEU A 484 -20.60 -8.42 24.78
CA LEU A 484 -21.09 -8.19 23.43
C LEU A 484 -20.40 -9.15 22.47
N ARG A 485 -21.14 -9.71 21.51
CA ARG A 485 -20.62 -10.64 20.50
C ARG A 485 -21.09 -10.24 19.10
N LEU A 486 -20.14 -10.06 18.21
CA LEU A 486 -20.36 -10.01 16.77
C LEU A 486 -20.40 -11.46 16.25
N PHE A 487 -21.58 -11.91 15.84
CA PHE A 487 -21.80 -13.25 15.29
C PHE A 487 -21.88 -13.18 13.77
N CYS A 488 -20.84 -13.63 13.09
CA CYS A 488 -20.68 -13.61 11.64
C CYS A 488 -21.22 -14.90 11.03
N ALA A 489 -22.41 -14.84 10.41
CA ALA A 489 -23.11 -16.02 9.91
C ALA A 489 -22.70 -16.39 8.47
N LYS A 490 -22.45 -15.41 7.61
CA LYS A 490 -22.14 -15.65 6.20
C LYS A 490 -21.06 -14.70 5.67
N PRO A 491 -20.00 -15.20 5.03
CA PRO A 491 -18.93 -14.37 4.50
C PRO A 491 -19.33 -13.72 3.16
N ALA A 492 -18.72 -12.57 2.89
CA ALA A 492 -18.87 -11.86 1.61
C ALA A 492 -17.95 -12.42 0.51
N VAL A 493 -16.81 -13.02 0.88
CA VAL A 493 -15.78 -13.52 -0.03
C VAL A 493 -15.49 -15.01 0.20
N THR A 494 -14.79 -15.65 -0.74
CA THR A 494 -14.43 -17.09 -0.68
C THR A 494 -12.95 -17.36 -0.42
N TRP A 495 -12.07 -16.36 -0.57
CA TRP A 495 -10.63 -16.51 -0.40
C TRP A 495 -10.14 -16.28 1.04
N ALA A 496 -11.05 -15.84 1.93
CA ALA A 496 -10.86 -15.69 3.37
C ALA A 496 -12.23 -15.78 4.08
N THR A 497 -12.22 -15.87 5.42
CA THR A 497 -13.43 -15.89 6.26
C THR A 497 -13.88 -14.49 6.66
N TYR A 498 -13.38 -13.96 7.79
CA TYR A 498 -13.81 -12.68 8.35
C TYR A 498 -12.62 -11.86 8.87
N GLY A 499 -12.64 -10.55 8.69
CA GLY A 499 -11.66 -9.63 9.30
C GLY A 499 -12.32 -8.35 9.81
N VAL A 500 -11.94 -7.93 11.02
CA VAL A 500 -12.47 -6.75 11.71
C VAL A 500 -11.28 -5.90 12.19
N TRP A 501 -11.16 -4.68 11.67
CA TRP A 501 -10.19 -3.69 12.12
C TRP A 501 -10.56 -3.14 13.50
N GLU A 502 -11.84 -2.87 13.75
CA GLU A 502 -12.30 -2.40 15.07
C GLU A 502 -13.76 -2.79 15.32
N LEU A 503 -14.05 -3.22 16.55
CA LEU A 503 -15.38 -3.38 17.11
C LEU A 503 -15.56 -2.36 18.24
N ALA A 504 -16.23 -1.25 17.94
CA ALA A 504 -16.52 -0.23 18.93
C ALA A 504 -17.96 -0.37 19.47
N VAL A 505 -18.10 -0.23 20.79
CA VAL A 505 -19.36 -0.40 21.51
C VAL A 505 -19.69 0.89 22.25
N TYR A 506 -20.93 1.37 22.15
CA TYR A 506 -21.35 2.63 22.75
C TYR A 506 -22.65 2.47 23.53
N GLU A 507 -22.84 3.28 24.58
CA GLU A 507 -24.14 3.38 25.27
C GLU A 507 -25.22 3.88 24.31
N GLY A 508 -24.83 4.75 23.37
CA GLY A 508 -25.59 5.20 22.23
C GLY A 508 -24.74 6.12 21.36
N VAL A 509 -25.11 6.27 20.09
CA VAL A 509 -24.49 7.24 19.18
C VAL A 509 -25.61 8.13 18.64
N PRO A 510 -25.53 9.46 18.85
CA PRO A 510 -26.49 10.41 18.28
C PRO A 510 -26.67 10.18 16.77
N ARG A 511 -27.88 10.46 16.27
CA ARG A 511 -28.19 10.30 14.85
C ARG A 511 -27.55 11.38 14.01
#